data_AF-A0A1L5L1N0-F1
#
_entry.id   AF-A0A1L5L1N0-F1
#
_cell.length_a   1.000
_cell.length_b   1.000
_cell.length_c   1.000
_cell.angle_alpha   90.00
_cell.angle_beta   90.00
_cell.angle_gamma   90.00
#
_symmetry.space_group_name_H-M   'P 1'
#
loop_
_entity.id
_entity.type
_entity.pdbx_description
1 polymer ?
#
loop_
_entity_poly.entity_id
_entity_poly.type
_entity_poly.pdbx_seq_one_letter_code
_entity_poly.pdbx_strand_id
1 'polypeptide(L)'
;DADAYRTGDKALQIVPQDSHLSERNTRSVTSALESLAESRNDINRFATSVLTDHKASASWIRKIKAAQSTLALHALSSAPRNIDSLVDGAKRLGGGMFGGVSITPTDSITVVSETAKMPVTVRNNHPYPVRVKVSSLTDSMEIVTSRFTEVTIPANSEAQVTFAIRVATSGHATAHITLLDRNGDTFGSAQNTDITSVLRISDMTGFIIIGFSLLLGLVGLWRQFHRKKDPDE
;
A
#
# COMPACT_ATOMS: atom_id res chain seq x y z
N ASP A 1 -4.78 -41.94 -56.04
CA ASP A 1 -5.95 -42.40 -55.27
C ASP A 1 -5.65 -42.42 -53.79
N ALA A 2 -6.31 -41.52 -53.05
CA ALA A 2 -6.20 -41.40 -51.61
C ALA A 2 -7.21 -42.34 -50.96
N ASP A 3 -6.74 -43.50 -50.51
CA ASP A 3 -7.56 -44.45 -49.75
C ASP A 3 -7.89 -43.88 -48.36
N ALA A 4 -9.16 -43.56 -48.15
CA ALA A 4 -9.71 -42.94 -46.94
C ALA A 4 -9.86 -43.89 -45.74
N TYR A 5 -9.30 -45.11 -45.81
CA TYR A 5 -9.45 -46.16 -44.80
C TYR A 5 -8.11 -46.74 -44.32
N ARG A 6 -7.10 -45.91 -44.05
CA ARG A 6 -5.99 -46.37 -43.21
C ARG A 6 -6.52 -46.64 -41.81
N THR A 7 -6.63 -47.93 -41.50
CA THR A 7 -7.02 -48.50 -40.20
C THR A 7 -6.30 -47.84 -39.03
N GLY A 8 -7.00 -47.71 -37.90
CA GLY A 8 -6.58 -46.96 -36.71
C GLY A 8 -5.16 -47.25 -36.20
N ASP A 9 -4.63 -48.45 -36.45
CA ASP A 9 -3.27 -48.85 -36.08
C ASP A 9 -2.18 -48.09 -36.86
N LYS A 10 -2.43 -47.76 -38.13
CA LYS A 10 -1.50 -46.93 -38.92
C LYS A 10 -1.61 -45.44 -38.54
N ALA A 11 -2.76 -45.00 -38.03
CA ALA A 11 -2.91 -43.64 -37.51
C ALA A 11 -2.16 -43.46 -36.18
N LEU A 12 -2.22 -44.46 -35.29
CA LEU A 12 -1.48 -44.50 -34.02
C LEU A 12 0.05 -44.41 -34.18
N GLN A 13 0.61 -44.92 -35.29
CA GLN A 13 2.04 -44.79 -35.60
C GLN A 13 2.45 -43.39 -36.09
N ILE A 14 1.49 -42.57 -36.53
CA ILE A 14 1.75 -41.20 -37.02
C ILE A 14 1.53 -40.17 -35.90
N VAL A 15 0.83 -40.56 -34.82
CA VAL A 15 0.70 -39.72 -33.63
C VAL A 15 2.06 -39.64 -32.94
N PRO A 16 2.65 -38.42 -32.81
CA PRO A 16 3.88 -38.25 -32.06
C PRO A 16 3.66 -38.72 -30.62
N GLN A 17 4.40 -39.75 -30.21
CA GLN A 17 4.36 -40.31 -28.86
C GLN A 17 5.09 -39.44 -27.84
N ASP A 18 5.87 -38.47 -28.32
CA ASP A 18 6.63 -37.55 -27.49
C ASP A 18 6.57 -36.14 -28.08
N SER A 19 6.60 -35.14 -27.20
CA SER A 19 6.52 -33.73 -27.56
C SER A 19 7.79 -33.23 -28.26
N HIS A 20 8.88 -34.00 -28.23
CA HIS A 20 10.23 -33.63 -28.66
C HIS A 20 10.76 -32.33 -28.02
N LEU A 21 10.13 -31.87 -26.92
CA LEU A 21 10.58 -30.71 -26.17
C LEU A 21 11.66 -31.14 -25.18
N SER A 22 12.84 -30.52 -25.28
CA SER A 22 13.86 -30.67 -24.25
C SER A 22 13.30 -30.23 -22.89
N GLU A 23 13.75 -30.82 -21.78
CA GLU A 23 13.31 -30.42 -20.44
C GLU A 23 13.47 -28.92 -20.17
N ARG A 24 14.48 -28.29 -20.79
CA ARG A 24 14.70 -26.84 -20.73
C ARG A 24 13.54 -26.07 -21.37
N ASN A 25 13.05 -26.52 -22.52
CA ASN A 25 11.92 -25.90 -23.21
C ASN A 25 10.63 -26.10 -22.41
N THR A 26 10.41 -27.29 -21.85
CA THR A 26 9.26 -27.57 -20.99
C THR A 26 9.23 -26.63 -19.78
N ARG A 27 10.37 -26.47 -19.08
CA ARG A 27 10.48 -25.56 -17.93
C ARG A 27 10.23 -24.10 -18.31
N SER A 28 10.75 -23.64 -19.46
CA SER A 28 10.52 -22.28 -19.95
C SER A 28 9.05 -22.02 -20.29
N VAL A 29 8.39 -22.97 -20.98
CA VAL A 29 6.96 -22.86 -21.31
C VAL A 29 6.09 -22.86 -20.05
N THR A 30 6.38 -23.72 -19.07
CA THR A 30 5.64 -23.74 -17.80
C THR A 30 5.78 -22.39 -17.06
N SER A 31 7.00 -21.87 -16.93
CA SER A 31 7.23 -20.57 -16.27
C SER A 31 6.55 -19.41 -17.02
N ALA A 32 6.54 -19.46 -18.35
CA ALA A 32 5.82 -18.49 -19.18
C ALA A 32 4.30 -18.58 -18.93
N LEU A 33 3.72 -19.77 -18.89
CA LEU A 33 2.30 -19.98 -18.61
C LEU A 33 1.91 -19.47 -17.22
N GLU A 34 2.69 -19.79 -16.19
CA GLU A 34 2.49 -19.29 -14.82
C GLU A 34 2.49 -17.76 -14.78
N SER A 35 3.49 -17.15 -15.40
CA SER A 35 3.63 -15.69 -15.51
C SER A 35 2.47 -15.03 -16.24
N LEU A 36 1.99 -15.64 -17.32
CA LEU A 36 0.85 -15.14 -18.09
C LEU A 36 -0.47 -15.31 -17.33
N ALA A 37 -0.62 -16.40 -16.58
CA ALA A 37 -1.76 -16.64 -15.70
C ALA A 37 -1.79 -15.63 -14.55
N GLU A 38 -0.64 -15.33 -13.93
CA GLU A 38 -0.49 -14.32 -12.90
C GLU A 38 -0.85 -12.93 -13.42
N SER A 39 -0.29 -12.51 -14.56
CA SER A 39 -0.65 -11.25 -15.23
C SER A 39 -2.16 -11.14 -15.50
N ARG A 40 -2.80 -12.23 -15.94
CA ARG A 40 -4.24 -12.27 -16.16
C ARG A 40 -5.03 -12.17 -14.85
N ASN A 41 -4.55 -12.81 -13.79
CA ASN A 41 -5.12 -12.71 -12.46
C ASN A 41 -5.04 -11.26 -11.95
N ASP A 42 -3.90 -10.60 -12.08
CA ASP A 42 -3.72 -9.20 -11.67
C ASP A 42 -4.70 -8.26 -12.36
N ILE A 43 -4.87 -8.40 -13.68
CA ILE A 43 -5.86 -7.61 -14.44
C ILE A 43 -7.28 -7.88 -13.92
N ASN A 44 -7.61 -9.14 -13.62
CA ASN A 44 -8.92 -9.50 -13.09
C ASN A 44 -9.14 -8.93 -11.69
N ARG A 45 -8.17 -9.11 -10.79
CA ARG A 45 -8.19 -8.60 -9.41
C ARG A 45 -8.34 -7.10 -9.42
N PHE A 46 -7.51 -6.36 -10.15
CA PHE A 46 -7.65 -4.91 -10.26
C PHE A 46 -9.05 -4.50 -10.73
N ALA A 47 -9.58 -5.19 -11.75
CA ALA A 47 -10.91 -4.89 -12.29
C ALA A 47 -12.05 -5.17 -11.30
N THR A 48 -11.90 -6.11 -10.37
CA THR A 48 -12.95 -6.52 -9.43
C THR A 48 -12.83 -5.89 -8.04
N SER A 49 -11.60 -5.69 -7.55
CA SER A 49 -11.32 -5.26 -6.17
C SER A 49 -10.85 -3.81 -6.05
N VAL A 50 -10.38 -3.18 -7.14
CA VAL A 50 -9.87 -1.79 -7.13
C VAL A 50 -10.79 -0.84 -7.88
N LEU A 51 -11.31 -1.22 -9.05
CA LEU A 51 -12.24 -0.36 -9.79
C LEU A 51 -13.57 -0.17 -9.05
N THR A 52 -14.13 1.04 -9.18
CA THR A 52 -15.43 1.35 -8.56
C THR A 52 -16.60 1.03 -9.47
N ASP A 53 -16.55 1.46 -10.74
CA ASP A 53 -17.61 1.23 -11.72
C ASP A 53 -17.20 0.19 -12.76
N HIS A 54 -17.67 -1.04 -12.55
CA HIS A 54 -17.35 -2.17 -13.42
C HIS A 54 -18.06 -2.07 -14.78
N LYS A 55 -19.20 -1.39 -14.87
CA LYS A 55 -19.96 -1.24 -16.12
C LYS A 55 -19.29 -0.20 -17.01
N ALA A 56 -18.97 0.97 -16.47
CA ALA A 56 -18.32 2.05 -17.22
C ALA A 56 -16.90 1.65 -17.70
N SER A 57 -16.16 0.90 -16.88
CA SER A 57 -14.81 0.44 -17.19
C SER A 57 -14.75 -0.85 -18.02
N ALA A 58 -15.90 -1.51 -18.27
CA ALA A 58 -15.94 -2.84 -18.88
C ALA A 58 -15.26 -2.89 -20.25
N SER A 59 -15.47 -1.87 -21.10
CA SER A 59 -14.89 -1.83 -22.44
C SER A 59 -13.38 -1.66 -22.40
N TRP A 60 -12.88 -0.82 -21.49
CA TRP A 60 -11.46 -0.60 -21.26
C TRP A 60 -10.76 -1.85 -20.72
N ILE A 61 -11.33 -2.51 -19.71
CA ILE A 61 -10.79 -3.77 -19.20
C ILE A 61 -10.81 -4.86 -20.26
N ARG A 62 -11.84 -4.94 -21.12
CA ARG A 62 -11.84 -5.87 -22.27
C ARG A 62 -10.68 -5.61 -23.22
N LYS A 63 -10.36 -4.34 -23.52
CA LYS A 63 -9.21 -3.99 -24.38
C LYS A 63 -7.89 -4.42 -23.75
N ILE A 64 -7.69 -4.17 -22.45
CA ILE A 64 -6.48 -4.60 -21.71
C ILE A 64 -6.37 -6.13 -21.72
N LYS A 65 -7.46 -6.83 -21.43
CA LYS A 65 -7.54 -8.29 -21.48
C LYS A 65 -7.24 -8.83 -22.87
N ALA A 66 -7.72 -8.19 -23.93
CA ALA A 66 -7.43 -8.58 -25.31
C ALA A 66 -5.94 -8.40 -25.62
N ALA A 67 -5.34 -7.26 -25.25
CA ALA A 67 -3.91 -7.01 -25.45
C ALA A 67 -3.04 -8.04 -24.72
N GLN A 68 -3.37 -8.37 -23.47
CA GLN A 68 -2.67 -9.43 -22.72
C GLN A 68 -2.84 -10.80 -23.38
N SER A 69 -4.02 -11.14 -23.87
CA SER A 69 -4.25 -12.40 -24.60
C SER A 69 -3.48 -12.45 -25.92
N THR A 70 -3.34 -11.32 -26.62
CA THR A 70 -2.49 -11.23 -27.81
C THR A 70 -1.02 -11.47 -27.45
N LEU A 71 -0.50 -10.87 -26.37
CA LEU A 71 0.87 -11.15 -25.91
C LEU A 71 1.06 -12.61 -25.52
N ALA A 72 0.10 -13.20 -24.80
CA ALA A 72 0.13 -14.60 -24.43
C ALA A 72 0.14 -15.52 -25.65
N LEU A 73 -0.70 -15.24 -26.65
CA LEU A 73 -0.76 -16.02 -27.89
C LEU A 73 0.57 -15.95 -28.65
N HIS A 74 1.16 -14.75 -28.77
CA HIS A 74 2.47 -14.59 -29.41
C HIS A 74 3.58 -15.26 -28.61
N ALA A 75 3.55 -15.20 -27.28
CA ALA A 75 4.53 -15.86 -26.42
C ALA A 75 4.50 -17.38 -26.60
N LEU A 76 3.31 -17.97 -26.70
CA LEU A 76 3.12 -19.42 -26.83
C LEU A 76 3.32 -19.94 -28.26
N SER A 77 3.18 -19.08 -29.28
CA SER A 77 3.41 -19.44 -30.69
C SER A 77 4.82 -19.12 -31.20
N SER A 78 5.58 -18.30 -30.47
CA SER A 78 6.95 -17.91 -30.84
C SER A 78 7.96 -19.03 -30.58
N ALA A 79 9.01 -19.08 -31.41
CA ALA A 79 10.19 -19.88 -31.13
C ALA A 79 10.81 -19.47 -29.76
N PRO A 80 11.51 -20.37 -29.05
CA PRO A 80 11.93 -20.19 -27.65
C PRO A 80 12.72 -18.91 -27.33
N ARG A 81 13.33 -18.27 -28.33
CA ARG A 81 14.16 -17.07 -28.14
C ARG A 81 13.38 -15.78 -27.87
N ASN A 82 12.07 -15.73 -28.13
CA ASN A 82 11.25 -14.51 -27.95
C ASN A 82 10.19 -14.62 -26.85
N ILE A 83 10.16 -15.74 -26.11
CA ILE A 83 9.14 -15.99 -25.09
C ILE A 83 9.29 -15.00 -23.93
N ASP A 84 10.52 -14.74 -23.49
CA ASP A 84 10.80 -13.94 -22.30
C ASP A 84 10.33 -12.49 -22.44
N SER A 85 10.60 -11.83 -23.57
CA SER A 85 10.21 -10.42 -23.77
C SER A 85 8.69 -10.23 -23.86
N LEU A 86 7.98 -11.20 -24.44
CA LEU A 86 6.52 -11.19 -24.53
C LEU A 86 5.86 -11.49 -23.18
N VAL A 87 6.43 -12.42 -22.41
CA VAL A 87 6.03 -12.70 -21.04
C VAL A 87 6.26 -11.48 -20.15
N ASP A 88 7.41 -10.82 -20.26
CA ASP A 88 7.72 -9.58 -19.54
C ASP A 88 6.75 -8.46 -19.91
N GLY A 89 6.39 -8.33 -21.19
CA GLY A 89 5.35 -7.40 -21.64
C GLY A 89 4.01 -7.67 -20.97
N ALA A 90 3.60 -8.94 -20.89
CA ALA A 90 2.36 -9.32 -20.23
C ALA A 90 2.42 -9.07 -18.72
N LYS A 91 3.53 -9.42 -18.05
CA LYS A 91 3.77 -9.10 -16.63
C LYS A 91 3.65 -7.60 -16.36
N ARG A 92 4.30 -6.79 -17.19
CA ARG A 92 4.24 -5.32 -17.09
C ARG A 92 2.82 -4.79 -17.29
N LEU A 93 2.02 -5.37 -18.19
CA LEU A 93 0.62 -5.01 -18.30
C LEU A 93 -0.18 -5.35 -17.03
N GLY A 94 0.02 -6.54 -16.46
CA GLY A 94 -0.66 -6.98 -15.24
C GLY A 94 -0.26 -6.17 -14.02
N GLY A 95 1.02 -6.19 -13.67
CA GLY A 95 1.57 -5.42 -12.54
C GLY A 95 1.44 -3.90 -12.71
N GLY A 96 1.48 -3.42 -13.96
CA GLY A 96 1.25 -2.01 -14.30
C GLY A 96 -0.17 -1.53 -13.96
N MET A 97 -1.16 -2.43 -13.87
CA MET A 97 -2.50 -2.06 -13.38
C MET A 97 -2.43 -1.55 -11.94
N PHE A 98 -1.69 -2.22 -11.06
CA PHE A 98 -1.54 -1.76 -9.68
C PHE A 98 -0.60 -0.57 -9.56
N GLY A 99 0.43 -0.49 -10.40
CA GLY A 99 1.37 0.63 -10.42
C GLY A 99 0.77 1.98 -10.83
N GLY A 100 -0.42 1.98 -11.46
CA GLY A 100 -1.13 3.22 -11.78
C GLY A 100 -1.86 3.85 -10.59
N VAL A 101 -1.94 3.15 -9.44
CA VAL A 101 -2.39 3.71 -8.17
C VAL A 101 -1.21 3.75 -7.20
N SER A 102 -0.86 4.93 -6.73
CA SER A 102 0.37 5.14 -5.94
C SER A 102 0.13 6.08 -4.76
N ILE A 103 0.80 5.82 -3.65
CA ILE A 103 0.90 6.79 -2.55
C ILE A 103 1.97 7.82 -2.94
N THR A 104 1.62 9.11 -2.87
CA THR A 104 2.59 10.18 -3.04
C THR A 104 3.52 10.20 -1.81
N PRO A 105 4.86 10.24 -1.99
CA PRO A 105 5.79 10.32 -0.88
C PRO A 105 5.44 11.48 0.05
N THR A 106 5.42 11.20 1.36
CA THR A 106 5.13 12.19 2.40
C THR A 106 6.43 12.55 3.11
N ASP A 107 6.63 13.83 3.41
CA ASP A 107 7.73 14.29 4.23
C ASP A 107 7.61 13.79 5.68
N SER A 108 8.71 13.83 6.42
CA SER A 108 8.69 13.52 7.85
C SER A 108 7.81 14.51 8.63
N ILE A 109 7.17 14.01 9.69
CA ILE A 109 6.20 14.78 10.47
C ILE A 109 6.72 14.95 11.89
N THR A 110 6.69 16.18 12.40
CA THR A 110 6.94 16.48 13.81
C THR A 110 5.64 16.70 14.55
N VAL A 111 5.44 15.95 15.63
CA VAL A 111 4.28 15.98 16.50
C VAL A 111 4.67 16.60 17.83
N VAL A 112 3.97 17.67 18.24
CA VAL A 112 4.27 18.43 19.47
C VAL A 112 3.23 18.25 20.58
N SER A 113 2.23 17.39 20.33
CA SER A 113 1.07 17.14 21.18
C SER A 113 0.70 15.66 21.18
N GLU A 114 -0.11 15.23 22.14
CA GLU A 114 -0.59 13.85 22.24
C GLU A 114 -1.38 13.38 21.00
N THR A 115 -1.91 14.32 20.22
CA THR A 115 -2.62 14.03 18.98
C THR A 115 -2.12 14.89 17.84
N ALA A 116 -2.07 14.31 16.64
CA ALA A 116 -1.76 15.01 15.39
C ALA A 116 -2.49 14.37 14.20
N LYS A 117 -2.39 15.02 13.04
CA LYS A 117 -2.98 14.56 11.78
C LYS A 117 -1.86 14.31 10.78
N MET A 118 -1.89 13.16 10.14
CA MET A 118 -0.99 12.77 9.07
C MET A 118 -1.76 12.66 7.75
N PRO A 119 -1.69 13.69 6.89
CA PRO A 119 -2.26 13.59 5.56
C PRO A 119 -1.43 12.62 4.71
N VAL A 120 -2.11 11.80 3.92
CA VAL A 120 -1.52 10.90 2.93
C VAL A 120 -2.27 11.10 1.63
N THR A 121 -1.54 11.43 0.57
CA THR A 121 -2.12 11.64 -0.76
C THR A 121 -1.98 10.36 -1.57
N VAL A 122 -3.08 9.91 -2.18
CA VAL A 122 -3.10 8.76 -3.09
C VAL A 122 -3.47 9.25 -4.48
N ARG A 123 -2.68 8.86 -5.46
CA ARG A 123 -2.84 9.21 -6.87
C ARG A 123 -3.40 8.05 -7.67
N ASN A 124 -4.31 8.35 -8.59
CA ASN A 124 -4.88 7.42 -9.55
C ASN A 124 -4.59 7.91 -10.98
N ASN A 125 -3.74 7.20 -11.71
CA ASN A 125 -3.40 7.48 -13.11
C ASN A 125 -4.27 6.70 -14.11
N HIS A 126 -5.35 6.06 -13.65
CA HIS A 126 -6.27 5.34 -14.52
C HIS A 126 -7.42 6.23 -15.01
N PRO A 127 -8.00 5.92 -16.17
CA PRO A 127 -9.12 6.69 -16.73
C PRO A 127 -10.45 6.46 -16.02
N TYR A 128 -10.48 5.69 -14.91
CA TYR A 128 -11.68 5.40 -14.14
C TYR A 128 -11.43 5.55 -12.64
N PRO A 129 -12.48 5.86 -11.85
CA PRO A 129 -12.37 5.94 -10.40
C PRO A 129 -11.98 4.61 -9.75
N VAL A 130 -11.04 4.67 -8.82
CA VAL A 130 -10.56 3.53 -8.03
C VAL A 130 -10.98 3.69 -6.57
N ARG A 131 -11.27 2.59 -5.89
CA ARG A 131 -11.56 2.54 -4.46
C ARG A 131 -10.53 1.65 -3.79
N VAL A 132 -9.85 2.21 -2.79
CA VAL A 132 -8.73 1.55 -2.11
C VAL A 132 -8.84 1.78 -0.61
N LYS A 133 -8.26 0.85 0.16
CA LYS A 133 -7.99 1.03 1.58
C LYS A 133 -6.52 1.40 1.73
N VAL A 134 -6.24 2.48 2.42
CA VAL A 134 -4.88 2.88 2.80
C VAL A 134 -4.68 2.41 4.22
N SER A 135 -3.64 1.62 4.49
CA SER A 135 -3.25 1.28 5.86
C SER A 135 -2.04 2.07 6.30
N SER A 136 -1.95 2.30 7.61
CA SER A 136 -0.79 2.91 8.27
C SER A 136 -0.51 2.12 9.55
N LEU A 137 0.67 1.51 9.61
CA LEU A 137 1.14 0.75 10.76
C LEU A 137 2.48 1.33 11.22
N THR A 138 2.58 1.66 12.50
CA THR A 138 3.82 2.13 13.10
C THR A 138 4.62 0.99 13.69
N ASP A 139 5.94 1.15 13.73
CA ASP A 139 6.88 0.26 14.44
C ASP A 139 6.90 0.49 15.97
N SER A 140 6.20 1.51 16.46
CA SER A 140 6.10 1.88 17.88
C SER A 140 4.72 1.59 18.47
N MET A 141 4.72 1.15 19.72
CA MET A 141 3.50 1.01 20.54
C MET A 141 3.07 2.33 21.20
N GLU A 142 3.97 3.31 21.28
CA GLU A 142 3.74 4.59 21.98
C GLU A 142 3.34 5.71 21.03
N ILE A 143 3.76 5.61 19.75
CA ILE A 143 3.37 6.49 18.66
C ILE A 143 2.57 5.63 17.68
N VAL A 144 1.25 5.80 17.67
CA VAL A 144 0.34 4.97 16.87
C VAL A 144 -0.49 5.79 15.91
N THR A 145 -0.77 5.22 14.74
CA THR A 145 -1.70 5.80 13.76
C THR A 145 -3.04 5.06 13.78
N SER A 146 -4.10 5.72 13.32
CA SER A 146 -5.30 4.99 12.88
C SER A 146 -4.88 3.94 11.83
N ARG A 147 -5.48 2.75 11.87
CA ARG A 147 -4.96 1.60 11.12
C ARG A 147 -5.27 1.62 9.63
N PHE A 148 -6.48 2.03 9.26
CA PHE A 148 -6.92 2.03 7.87
C PHE A 148 -7.92 3.15 7.60
N THR A 149 -7.96 3.60 6.36
CA THR A 149 -8.98 4.52 5.84
C THR A 149 -9.29 4.15 4.40
N GLU A 150 -10.57 4.13 4.03
CA GLU A 150 -11.02 3.86 2.68
C GLU A 150 -11.23 5.18 1.91
N VAL A 151 -10.83 5.21 0.64
CA VAL A 151 -10.97 6.37 -0.23
C VAL A 151 -11.32 5.96 -1.64
N THR A 152 -12.17 6.76 -2.29
CA THR A 152 -12.42 6.65 -3.74
C THR A 152 -11.71 7.81 -4.42
N ILE A 153 -10.76 7.50 -5.29
CA ILE A 153 -9.99 8.49 -6.05
C ILE A 153 -10.57 8.59 -7.47
N PRO A 154 -10.99 9.78 -7.94
CA PRO A 154 -11.47 9.96 -9.30
C PRO A 154 -10.44 9.58 -10.36
N ALA A 155 -10.89 9.45 -11.61
CA ALA A 155 -10.00 9.19 -12.75
C ALA A 155 -8.94 10.27 -12.92
N ASN A 156 -7.69 9.89 -13.16
CA ASN A 156 -6.55 10.80 -13.39
C ASN A 156 -6.43 11.92 -12.34
N SER A 157 -6.68 11.58 -11.08
CA SER A 157 -6.77 12.54 -9.98
C SER A 157 -6.06 12.02 -8.73
N GLU A 158 -5.94 12.89 -7.74
CA GLU A 158 -5.46 12.58 -6.40
C GLU A 158 -6.59 12.72 -5.38
N ALA A 159 -6.48 12.00 -4.27
CA ALA A 159 -7.33 12.15 -3.10
C ALA A 159 -6.48 12.07 -1.84
N GLN A 160 -6.82 12.89 -0.85
CA GLN A 160 -6.11 12.91 0.44
C GLN A 160 -6.93 12.16 1.49
N VAL A 161 -6.26 11.25 2.21
CA VAL A 161 -6.76 10.65 3.44
C VAL A 161 -5.98 11.21 4.61
N THR A 162 -6.57 11.25 5.80
CA THR A 162 -5.88 11.75 6.99
C THR A 162 -5.91 10.69 8.07
N PHE A 163 -4.73 10.25 8.50
CA PHE A 163 -4.57 9.38 9.64
C PHE A 163 -4.44 10.20 10.92
N ALA A 164 -5.11 9.75 11.99
CA ALA A 164 -4.91 10.33 13.31
C ALA A 164 -3.65 9.69 13.93
N ILE A 165 -2.72 10.52 14.39
CA ILE A 165 -1.59 10.09 15.21
C ILE A 165 -1.98 10.29 16.68
N ARG A 166 -1.70 9.28 17.50
CA ARG A 166 -1.72 9.38 18.97
C ARG A 166 -0.33 9.10 19.50
N VAL A 167 0.10 9.92 20.46
CA VAL A 167 1.44 9.86 21.01
C VAL A 167 1.36 9.83 22.54
N ALA A 168 1.99 8.82 23.14
CA ALA A 168 2.10 8.67 24.58
C ALA A 168 3.38 9.28 25.16
N THR A 169 4.46 9.38 24.37
CA THR A 169 5.75 9.92 24.82
C THR A 169 6.54 10.56 23.68
N SER A 170 7.58 11.33 24.03
CA SER A 170 8.55 11.83 23.05
C SER A 170 9.40 10.68 22.49
N GLY A 171 9.67 10.70 21.20
CA GLY A 171 10.34 9.57 20.54
C GLY A 171 10.25 9.65 19.01
N HIS A 172 10.67 8.56 18.35
CA HIS A 172 10.61 8.43 16.90
C HIS A 172 9.87 7.13 16.55
N ALA A 173 9.11 7.16 15.46
CA ALA A 173 8.45 5.98 14.91
C ALA A 173 8.36 6.11 13.38
N THR A 174 8.39 4.98 12.70
CA THR A 174 8.18 4.91 11.25
C THR A 174 6.77 4.41 10.97
N ALA A 175 5.97 5.20 10.25
CA ALA A 175 4.70 4.74 9.72
C ALA A 175 4.90 4.05 8.37
N HIS A 176 4.57 2.76 8.29
CA HIS A 176 4.51 1.97 7.07
C HIS A 176 3.12 2.09 6.44
N ILE A 177 3.07 2.76 5.30
CA ILE A 177 1.84 3.05 4.57
C ILE A 177 1.74 2.12 3.36
N THR A 178 0.64 1.39 3.25
CA THR A 178 0.40 0.46 2.13
C THR A 178 -1.00 0.65 1.54
N LEU A 179 -1.15 0.31 0.25
CA LEU A 179 -2.44 0.23 -0.41
C LEU A 179 -2.96 -1.20 -0.33
N LEU A 180 -4.24 -1.31 -0.03
CA LEU A 180 -4.99 -2.55 0.02
C LEU A 180 -6.20 -2.41 -0.90
N ASP A 181 -6.54 -3.50 -1.58
CA ASP A 181 -7.77 -3.53 -2.35
C ASP A 181 -8.99 -3.73 -1.43
N ARG A 182 -10.18 -3.86 -2.03
CA ARG A 182 -11.41 -4.06 -1.27
C ARG A 182 -11.38 -5.32 -0.41
N ASN A 183 -10.69 -6.36 -0.85
CA ASN A 183 -10.58 -7.65 -0.18
C ASN A 183 -9.55 -7.63 0.96
N GLY A 184 -8.68 -6.60 0.99
CA GLY A 184 -7.62 -6.47 1.99
C GLY A 184 -6.26 -7.00 1.53
N ASP A 185 -6.14 -7.36 0.25
CA ASP A 185 -4.87 -7.79 -0.30
C ASP A 185 -4.03 -6.55 -0.64
N THR A 186 -2.76 -6.55 -0.23
CA THR A 186 -1.85 -5.44 -0.51
C THR A 186 -1.50 -5.37 -1.99
N PHE A 187 -1.24 -4.16 -2.48
CA PHE A 187 -0.72 -3.93 -3.83
C PHE A 187 0.05 -2.61 -3.91
N GLY A 188 0.79 -2.43 -5.00
CA GLY A 188 1.59 -1.22 -5.23
C GLY A 188 2.80 -1.12 -4.31
N SER A 189 3.51 0.01 -4.39
CA SER A 189 4.68 0.27 -3.57
C SER A 189 4.28 0.86 -2.22
N ALA A 190 4.80 0.26 -1.14
CA ALA A 190 4.70 0.84 0.20
C ALA A 190 5.47 2.16 0.29
N GLN A 191 5.04 3.03 1.20
CA GLN A 191 5.73 4.27 1.54
C GLN A 191 5.97 4.32 3.04
N ASN A 192 7.09 4.89 3.44
CA ASN A 192 7.42 5.10 4.85
C ASN A 192 7.39 6.59 5.15
N THR A 193 6.91 6.93 6.34
CA THR A 193 6.92 8.30 6.83
C THR A 193 7.44 8.32 8.25
N ASP A 194 8.50 9.09 8.48
CA ASP A 194 9.09 9.24 9.81
C ASP A 194 8.24 10.20 10.65
N ILE A 195 7.93 9.77 11.86
CA ILE A 195 7.18 10.55 12.85
C ILE A 195 8.12 10.83 14.02
N THR A 196 8.40 12.10 14.26
CA THR A 196 9.16 12.57 15.41
C THR A 196 8.22 13.22 16.41
N SER A 197 8.19 12.72 17.63
CA SER A 197 7.43 13.27 18.74
C SER A 197 8.32 14.06 19.70
N VAL A 198 7.94 15.30 19.92
CA VAL A 198 8.53 16.21 20.91
C VAL A 198 7.39 16.78 21.74
N LEU A 199 6.87 15.96 22.65
CA LEU A 199 5.84 16.39 23.59
C LEU A 199 6.41 17.50 24.47
N ARG A 200 5.75 18.65 24.44
CA ARG A 200 6.01 19.71 25.40
C ARG A 200 5.19 19.43 26.64
N ILE A 201 5.86 19.32 27.77
CA ILE A 201 5.20 19.39 29.06
C ILE A 201 4.59 20.79 29.11
N SER A 202 3.26 20.87 29.12
CA SER A 202 2.59 22.13 29.42
C SER A 202 2.91 22.45 30.87
N ASP A 203 3.66 23.53 31.10
CA ASP A 203 4.06 23.99 32.43
C ASP A 203 2.88 24.51 33.26
N MET A 204 1.65 24.03 33.06
CA MET A 204 0.52 24.36 33.94
C MET A 204 0.81 23.91 35.37
N THR A 205 1.47 22.76 35.56
CA THR A 205 2.03 22.36 36.85
C THR A 205 3.13 23.31 37.32
N GLY A 206 3.99 23.78 36.40
CA GLY A 206 4.99 24.81 36.68
C GLY A 206 4.37 26.11 37.20
N PHE A 207 3.32 26.62 36.56
CA PHE A 207 2.58 27.80 36.99
C PHE A 207 1.89 27.61 38.34
N ILE A 208 1.36 26.41 38.63
CA ILE A 208 0.79 26.07 39.93
C ILE A 208 1.87 26.10 41.01
N ILE A 209 3.05 25.52 40.74
CA ILE A 209 4.19 25.52 41.69
C ILE A 209 4.66 26.95 41.95
N ILE A 210 4.86 27.75 40.90
CA ILE A 210 5.26 29.17 41.02
C ILE A 210 4.23 29.94 41.86
N GLY A 211 2.94 29.74 41.60
CA GLY A 211 1.86 30.37 42.36
C GLY A 211 1.89 30.00 43.85
N PHE A 212 2.05 28.71 44.17
CA PHE A 212 2.19 28.24 45.55
C PHE A 212 3.43 28.80 46.25
N SER A 213 4.58 28.85 45.56
CA SER A 213 5.82 29.41 46.11
C SER A 213 5.68 30.89 46.47
N LEU A 214 5.02 31.69 45.63
CA LEU A 214 4.77 33.11 45.92
C LEU A 214 3.84 33.28 47.13
N LEU A 215 2.77 32.47 47.21
CA LEU A 215 1.80 32.54 48.30
C LEU A 215 2.44 32.14 49.65
N LEU A 216 3.22 31.07 49.67
CA LEU A 216 3.99 30.66 50.86
C LEU A 216 5.07 31.69 51.22
N GLY A 217 5.71 32.33 50.24
CA GLY A 217 6.66 33.43 50.47
C GLY A 217 6.01 34.60 51.20
N LEU A 218 4.82 35.02 50.74
CA LEU A 218 4.04 36.09 51.39
C LEU A 218 3.57 35.70 52.81
N VAL A 219 3.09 34.47 52.99
CA VAL A 219 2.70 33.95 54.32
C VAL A 219 3.91 33.86 55.25
N GLY A 220 5.08 33.44 54.74
CA GLY A 220 6.33 33.39 55.48
C GLY A 220 6.77 34.78 55.97
N LEU A 221 6.69 35.78 55.10
CA LEU A 221 6.96 37.19 55.45
C LEU A 221 5.96 37.69 56.49
N TRP A 222 4.66 37.45 56.30
CA TRP A 222 3.63 37.84 57.26
C TRP A 222 3.86 37.22 58.64
N ARG A 223 4.18 35.91 58.68
CA ARG A 223 4.54 35.19 59.91
C ARG A 223 5.78 35.78 60.56
N GLN A 224 6.78 36.20 59.79
CA GLN A 224 8.01 36.80 60.32
C GLN A 224 7.74 38.16 60.99
N PHE A 225 6.87 38.99 60.41
CA PHE A 225 6.49 40.27 61.01
C PHE A 225 5.51 40.14 62.18
N HIS A 226 4.67 39.09 62.21
CA HIS A 226 3.73 38.83 63.32
C HIS A 226 4.30 37.93 64.42
N ARG A 227 5.58 37.54 64.34
CA ARG A 227 6.24 36.78 65.40
C ARG A 227 6.51 37.70 66.59
N LYS A 228 5.66 37.63 67.60
CA LYS A 228 5.94 38.21 68.92
C LYS A 228 7.20 37.56 69.49
N LYS A 229 8.18 38.37 69.86
CA LYS A 229 9.31 37.92 70.70
C LYS A 229 8.79 37.90 72.13
N ASP A 230 8.87 36.75 72.79
CA ASP A 230 8.65 36.69 74.23
C ASP A 230 9.74 37.52 74.92
N PRO A 231 9.36 38.45 75.80
CA PRO A 231 10.32 39.20 76.62
C PRO A 231 10.74 38.30 77.78
N ASP A 232 11.81 37.54 77.58
CA ASP A 232 12.63 37.03 78.68
C ASP A 232 13.72 38.07 78.96
N GLU A 233 13.42 39.01 79.86
CA GLU A 233 14.35 39.74 80.74
C GLU A 233 13.60 40.27 81.97
#